data_AF-A0A151SIJ9-F1
#
_entry.id   AF-A0A151SIJ9-F1
#
_cell.length_a   1.000
_cell.length_b   1.000
_cell.length_c   1.000
_cell.angle_alpha   90.00
_cell.angle_beta   90.00
_cell.angle_gamma   90.00
#
_symmetry.space_group_name_H-M   'P 1'
#
loop_
_entity.id
_entity.type
_entity.pdbx_description
1 polymer ?
#
loop_
_entity_poly.entity_id
_entity_poly.type
_entity_poly.pdbx_seq_one_letter_code
_entity_poly.pdbx_strand_id
1 'polypeptide(L)'
;MLAATSRWFRRAIMDDGIWKFICLRDLQVPTPERVAFRWCKLYMSAFGKDGSHSYMFRQQEKHIDWMRIGAFSFDSSVAVLTERLTFPGKIRKGETMEKMLRSLGCCVLDNVKSGIWIADLQLVRCPVCDLNTCDGTMQTLDARHIELFLCEGYRNGSWDYQLVGSQDIKKRADGAAGAIFDIKHLEDSSTSAVFDYKSWIGRSNDWQPKAMIAFHAVAVNTNLQENEGLHVKYHAMRAGTDGEVVSIRISQQLL
;
A
#
# COMPACT_ATOMS: atom_id res chain seq x y z
N MET A 1 -10.44 21.76 -23.39
CA MET A 1 -9.81 20.52 -23.93
C MET A 1 -8.75 20.92 -24.97
N LEU A 2 -7.53 21.30 -24.54
CA LEU A 2 -6.51 21.88 -25.43
C LEU A 2 -5.99 20.89 -26.51
N ALA A 3 -5.92 19.60 -26.21
CA ALA A 3 -5.51 18.59 -27.19
C ALA A 3 -6.50 18.42 -28.36
N ALA A 4 -7.76 18.85 -28.18
CA ALA A 4 -8.80 18.77 -29.21
C ALA A 4 -8.84 20.00 -30.12
N THR A 5 -8.12 21.08 -29.79
CA THR A 5 -8.20 22.34 -30.55
C THR A 5 -7.23 22.41 -31.73
N SER A 6 -6.06 21.74 -31.66
CA SER A 6 -5.14 21.65 -32.79
C SER A 6 -4.17 20.46 -32.68
N ARG A 7 -3.63 20.02 -33.84
CA ARG A 7 -2.59 18.99 -33.89
C ARG A 7 -1.31 19.42 -33.17
N TRP A 8 -0.99 20.71 -33.18
CA TRP A 8 0.18 21.24 -32.50
C TRP A 8 0.04 21.12 -30.98
N PHE A 9 -1.10 21.57 -30.43
CA PHE A 9 -1.38 21.43 -28.99
C PHE A 9 -1.45 19.97 -28.56
N ARG A 10 -2.03 19.09 -29.39
CA ARG A 10 -2.01 17.65 -29.13
C ARG A 10 -0.58 17.11 -29.02
N ARG A 11 0.33 17.48 -29.93
CA ARG A 11 1.74 17.06 -29.86
C ARG A 11 2.43 17.59 -28.62
N ALA A 12 2.26 18.88 -28.31
CA ALA A 12 2.86 19.52 -27.15
C ALA A 12 2.39 18.87 -25.83
N ILE A 13 1.09 18.65 -25.65
CA ILE A 13 0.53 18.04 -24.43
C ILE A 13 0.96 16.58 -24.28
N MET A 14 1.22 15.86 -25.37
CA MET A 14 1.68 14.47 -25.31
C MET A 14 3.19 14.34 -25.05
N ASP A 15 3.89 15.45 -24.80
CA ASP A 15 5.27 15.44 -24.32
C ASP A 15 5.37 14.75 -22.97
N ASP A 16 6.26 13.75 -22.86
CA ASP A 16 6.36 12.91 -21.67
C ASP A 16 6.91 13.67 -20.45
N GLY A 17 7.68 14.74 -20.67
CA GLY A 17 8.21 15.60 -19.61
C GLY A 17 7.10 16.36 -18.88
N ILE A 18 6.07 16.82 -19.61
CA ILE A 18 4.87 17.43 -19.00
C ILE A 18 4.18 16.42 -18.09
N TRP A 19 3.94 15.20 -18.57
CA TRP A 19 3.28 14.17 -17.77
C TRP A 19 4.13 13.70 -16.59
N LYS A 20 5.46 13.65 -16.73
CA LYS A 20 6.38 13.39 -15.61
C LYS A 20 6.18 14.43 -14.52
N PHE A 21 6.23 15.71 -14.89
CA PHE A 21 6.06 16.81 -13.94
C PHE A 21 4.71 16.74 -13.22
N ILE A 22 3.61 16.59 -13.98
CA ILE A 22 2.26 16.53 -13.42
C ILE A 22 2.11 15.31 -12.50
N CYS A 23 2.60 14.13 -12.93
CA CYS A 23 2.50 12.90 -12.16
C CYS A 23 3.24 13.01 -10.82
N LEU A 24 4.48 13.49 -10.81
CA LEU A 24 5.26 13.67 -9.58
C LEU A 24 4.67 14.74 -8.66
N ARG A 25 4.16 15.85 -9.22
CA ARG A 25 3.47 16.91 -8.45
C ARG A 25 2.23 16.36 -7.76
N ASP A 26 1.38 15.65 -8.49
CA ASP A 26 0.09 15.20 -7.96
C ASP A 26 0.24 14.02 -7.00
N LEU A 27 1.26 13.18 -7.19
CA LEU A 27 1.61 12.10 -6.26
C LEU A 27 2.46 12.56 -5.07
N GLN A 28 3.09 13.74 -5.16
CA GLN A 28 3.97 14.30 -4.13
C GLN A 28 5.14 13.38 -3.76
N VAL A 29 5.72 12.69 -4.75
CA VAL A 29 6.83 11.74 -4.59
C VAL A 29 8.10 12.23 -5.30
N PRO A 30 9.30 11.81 -4.85
CA PRO A 30 10.54 12.13 -5.54
C PRO A 30 10.58 11.50 -6.94
N THR A 31 11.45 12.03 -7.79
CA THR A 31 11.66 11.49 -9.14
C THR A 31 12.31 10.11 -9.05
N PRO A 32 11.70 9.03 -9.60
CA PRO A 32 12.33 7.72 -9.64
C PRO A 32 13.46 7.70 -10.66
N GLU A 33 14.43 6.79 -10.47
CA GLU A 33 15.55 6.64 -11.40
C GLU A 33 15.09 6.26 -12.81
N ARG A 34 14.16 5.30 -12.91
CA ARG A 34 13.65 4.77 -14.18
C ARG A 34 12.18 4.39 -14.06
N VAL A 35 11.48 4.52 -15.18
CA VAL A 35 10.14 3.94 -15.41
C VAL A 35 10.16 3.21 -16.76
N ALA A 36 9.50 2.07 -16.83
CA ALA A 36 9.36 1.23 -18.03
C ALA A 36 8.28 1.75 -18.99
N PHE A 37 7.34 2.54 -18.49
CA PHE A 37 6.23 3.08 -19.27
C PHE A 37 6.30 4.61 -19.38
N ARG A 38 5.69 5.12 -20.46
CA ARG A 38 5.50 6.55 -20.66
C ARG A 38 4.72 7.18 -19.51
N TRP A 39 5.15 8.35 -19.05
CA TRP A 39 4.53 9.06 -17.93
C TRP A 39 3.06 9.38 -18.18
N CYS A 40 2.67 9.67 -19.42
CA CYS A 40 1.27 9.89 -19.76
C CYS A 40 0.41 8.65 -19.46
N LYS A 41 0.91 7.44 -19.76
CA LYS A 41 0.20 6.19 -19.47
C LYS A 41 0.13 5.93 -17.97
N LEU A 42 1.23 6.15 -17.24
CA LEU A 42 1.27 5.99 -15.78
C LEU A 42 0.28 6.92 -15.07
N TYR A 43 0.25 8.18 -15.49
CA TYR A 43 -0.72 9.14 -14.96
C TYR A 43 -2.16 8.70 -15.26
N MET A 44 -2.44 8.30 -16.50
CA MET A 44 -3.78 7.83 -16.87
C MET A 44 -4.19 6.55 -16.14
N SER A 45 -3.28 5.61 -15.84
CA SER A 45 -3.65 4.41 -15.08
C SER A 45 -3.84 4.71 -13.59
N ALA A 46 -3.02 5.60 -13.02
CA ALA A 46 -3.08 5.97 -11.60
C ALA A 46 -4.30 6.84 -11.24
N PHE A 47 -4.72 7.72 -12.16
CA PHE A 47 -5.75 8.74 -11.94
C PHE A 47 -6.96 8.63 -12.90
N GLY A 48 -6.89 7.78 -13.92
CA GLY A 48 -7.92 7.69 -14.94
C GLY A 48 -9.17 6.92 -14.51
N LYS A 49 -10.22 7.05 -15.32
CA LYS A 49 -11.56 6.52 -15.02
C LYS A 49 -11.72 5.03 -15.28
N ASP A 50 -10.70 4.34 -15.79
CA ASP A 50 -10.80 2.91 -16.11
C ASP A 50 -10.81 2.01 -14.86
N GLY A 51 -10.53 2.58 -13.68
CA GLY A 51 -10.62 1.88 -12.40
C GLY A 51 -9.62 0.75 -12.23
N SER A 52 -8.63 0.62 -13.12
CA SER A 52 -7.61 -0.45 -13.07
C SER A 52 -6.77 -0.44 -11.79
N HIS A 53 -6.65 0.74 -11.17
CA HIS A 53 -6.04 0.96 -9.87
C HIS A 53 -6.99 0.71 -8.69
N SER A 54 -8.27 0.44 -8.90
CA SER A 54 -9.21 0.20 -7.80
C SER A 54 -9.13 -1.26 -7.34
N TYR A 55 -9.38 -1.50 -6.05
CA TYR A 55 -9.62 -2.85 -5.53
C TYR A 55 -10.77 -3.54 -6.25
N MET A 56 -11.79 -2.75 -6.63
CA MET A 56 -12.97 -3.23 -7.34
C MET A 56 -12.66 -3.83 -8.72
N PHE A 57 -11.47 -3.57 -9.28
CA PHE A 57 -11.08 -4.08 -10.60
C PHE A 57 -11.19 -5.62 -10.69
N ARG A 58 -11.00 -6.33 -9.58
CA ARG A 58 -11.16 -7.80 -9.52
C ARG A 58 -12.18 -8.28 -8.50
N GLN A 59 -12.57 -7.46 -7.53
CA GLN A 59 -13.37 -7.90 -6.38
C GLN A 59 -14.46 -6.88 -6.01
N GLN A 60 -15.23 -6.47 -7.01
CA GLN A 60 -16.33 -5.51 -6.84
C GLN A 60 -17.36 -5.96 -5.78
N GLU A 61 -17.70 -7.25 -5.75
CA GLU A 61 -18.75 -7.79 -4.88
C GLU A 61 -18.40 -7.72 -3.38
N LYS A 62 -17.10 -7.72 -3.06
CA LYS A 62 -16.60 -7.69 -1.68
C LYS A 62 -16.31 -6.28 -1.18
N HIS A 63 -16.22 -5.31 -2.07
CA HIS A 63 -15.84 -3.95 -1.72
C HIS A 63 -17.00 -3.21 -1.03
N ILE A 64 -16.71 -2.58 0.11
CA ILE A 64 -17.66 -1.73 0.85
C ILE A 64 -17.33 -0.26 0.57
N ASP A 65 -16.10 0.14 0.90
CA ASP A 65 -15.64 1.52 0.77
C ASP A 65 -14.11 1.58 0.66
N TRP A 66 -13.57 2.72 0.24
CA TRP A 66 -12.12 2.91 0.09
C TRP A 66 -11.69 4.37 0.28
N MET A 67 -10.38 4.53 0.52
CA MET A 67 -9.72 5.82 0.58
C MET A 67 -8.35 5.74 -0.09
N ARG A 68 -8.07 6.65 -1.03
CA ARG A 68 -6.71 6.89 -1.53
C ARG A 68 -5.90 7.52 -0.39
N ILE A 69 -4.83 6.85 0.02
CA ILE A 69 -3.91 7.41 1.03
C ILE A 69 -2.93 8.36 0.36
N GLY A 70 -2.36 7.94 -0.77
CA GLY A 70 -1.39 8.72 -1.53
C GLY A 70 -0.39 7.83 -2.25
N ALA A 71 0.83 8.33 -2.44
CA ALA A 71 1.94 7.57 -2.97
C ALA A 71 3.22 7.76 -2.16
N PHE A 72 4.06 6.74 -2.18
CA PHE A 72 5.37 6.68 -1.56
C PHE A 72 6.33 5.92 -2.49
N SER A 73 7.60 5.87 -2.15
CA SER A 73 8.63 5.25 -2.98
C SER A 73 9.42 4.19 -2.22
N PHE A 74 9.85 3.17 -2.95
CA PHE A 74 10.92 2.26 -2.54
C PHE A 74 12.19 2.58 -3.31
N ASP A 75 13.27 2.84 -2.58
CA ASP A 75 14.63 2.97 -3.09
C ASP A 75 15.44 1.67 -2.89
N SER A 76 15.02 0.81 -1.95
CA SER A 76 15.57 -0.53 -1.77
C SER A 76 14.66 -1.62 -2.33
N SER A 77 15.21 -2.83 -2.48
CA SER A 77 14.45 -4.01 -2.88
C SER A 77 13.82 -4.76 -1.71
N VAL A 78 13.74 -4.14 -0.52
CA VAL A 78 13.29 -4.80 0.72
C VAL A 78 12.23 -3.95 1.42
N ALA A 79 11.06 -4.54 1.63
CA ALA A 79 9.95 -3.93 2.36
C ALA A 79 9.76 -4.58 3.73
N VAL A 80 9.40 -3.75 4.71
CA VAL A 80 9.02 -4.19 6.07
C VAL A 80 7.52 -3.97 6.24
N LEU A 81 6.80 -5.04 6.53
CA LEU A 81 5.36 -5.03 6.79
C LEU A 81 5.11 -5.36 8.25
N THR A 82 4.21 -4.60 8.87
CA THR A 82 3.91 -4.74 10.30
C THR A 82 2.47 -4.33 10.58
N GLU A 83 1.88 -4.96 11.57
CA GLU A 83 0.58 -4.59 12.16
C GLU A 83 0.73 -3.61 13.35
N ARG A 84 1.98 -3.22 13.65
CA ARG A 84 2.33 -2.33 14.76
C ARG A 84 2.93 -1.04 14.24
N LEU A 85 2.48 0.07 14.80
CA LEU A 85 3.00 1.42 14.54
C LEU A 85 4.12 1.81 15.51
N THR A 86 4.60 0.87 16.31
CA THR A 86 5.68 1.07 17.27
C THR A 86 6.69 -0.07 17.16
N PHE A 87 7.98 0.28 17.09
CA PHE A 87 9.07 -0.69 17.16
C PHE A 87 9.69 -0.67 18.56
N PRO A 88 9.70 -1.80 19.29
CA PRO A 88 10.44 -1.88 20.52
C PRO A 88 11.92 -2.16 20.20
N GLY A 89 12.77 -1.13 20.35
CA GLY A 89 14.18 -1.34 20.67
C GLY A 89 15.20 -0.72 19.71
N LYS A 90 16.36 -0.37 20.29
CA LYS A 90 17.59 -0.03 19.57
C LYS A 90 18.20 -1.32 18.99
N ILE A 91 18.86 -1.21 17.85
CA ILE A 91 19.63 -2.30 17.24
C ILE A 91 20.59 -2.91 18.26
N ARG A 92 20.44 -4.21 18.56
CA ARG A 92 21.42 -4.95 19.38
C ARG A 92 22.74 -5.04 18.60
N LYS A 93 23.87 -4.74 19.24
CA LYS A 93 25.20 -4.82 18.61
C LYS A 93 25.41 -6.21 17.99
N GLY A 94 25.62 -6.26 16.66
CA GLY A 94 25.97 -7.47 15.92
C GLY A 94 24.80 -8.18 15.21
N GLU A 95 23.55 -7.75 15.40
CA GLU A 95 22.39 -8.31 14.71
C GLU A 95 22.03 -7.46 13.48
N THR A 96 21.70 -8.09 12.35
CA THR A 96 21.23 -7.37 11.16
C THR A 96 19.83 -6.82 11.41
N MET A 97 19.50 -5.67 10.82
CA MET A 97 18.18 -5.03 10.96
C MET A 97 17.04 -5.99 10.59
N GLU A 98 17.20 -6.76 9.51
CA GLU A 98 16.22 -7.77 9.08
C GLU A 98 15.95 -8.86 10.13
N LYS A 99 17.01 -9.42 10.75
CA LYS A 99 16.87 -10.47 11.77
C LYS A 99 16.10 -9.94 12.97
N MET A 100 16.43 -8.74 13.40
CA MET A 100 15.73 -8.06 14.48
C MET A 100 14.26 -7.81 14.13
N LEU A 101 13.96 -7.28 12.94
CA LEU A 101 12.57 -7.03 12.51
C LEU A 101 11.75 -8.32 12.46
N ARG A 102 12.32 -9.41 11.95
CA ARG A 102 11.67 -10.73 12.00
C ARG A 102 11.44 -11.20 13.44
N SER A 103 12.40 -10.98 14.34
CA SER A 103 12.23 -11.31 15.77
C SER A 103 11.16 -10.48 16.47
N LEU A 104 10.86 -9.28 15.96
CA LEU A 104 9.79 -8.40 16.43
C LEU A 104 8.41 -8.79 15.88
N GLY A 105 8.35 -9.76 14.97
CA GLY A 105 7.12 -10.23 14.33
C GLY A 105 6.85 -9.60 12.97
N CYS A 106 7.75 -8.76 12.44
CA CYS A 106 7.53 -8.11 11.15
C CYS A 106 7.72 -9.09 10.00
N CYS A 107 6.92 -8.93 8.95
CA CYS A 107 7.12 -9.60 7.68
C CYS A 107 8.10 -8.76 6.84
N VAL A 108 9.29 -9.32 6.58
CA VAL A 108 10.29 -8.69 5.69
C VAL A 108 10.21 -9.38 4.33
N LEU A 109 9.93 -8.57 3.30
CA LEU A 109 9.76 -8.97 1.91
C LEU A 109 10.95 -8.55 1.06
N ASP A 110 11.55 -9.51 0.38
CA ASP A 110 12.66 -9.30 -0.55
C ASP A 110 12.18 -9.23 -2.00
N ASN A 111 13.05 -8.69 -2.86
CA ASN A 111 12.83 -8.52 -4.29
C ASN A 111 11.61 -7.63 -4.59
N VAL A 112 11.46 -6.53 -3.85
CA VAL A 112 10.42 -5.51 -4.06
C VAL A 112 10.85 -4.58 -5.18
N LYS A 113 9.92 -4.28 -6.09
CA LYS A 113 10.18 -3.35 -7.19
C LYS A 113 10.40 -1.93 -6.65
N SER A 114 11.56 -1.34 -6.96
CA SER A 114 11.84 0.05 -6.64
C SER A 114 11.02 1.00 -7.49
N GLY A 115 10.84 2.24 -7.02
CA GLY A 115 10.06 3.28 -7.69
C GLY A 115 8.79 3.65 -6.91
N ILE A 116 7.80 4.17 -7.63
CA ILE A 116 6.60 4.78 -7.05
C ILE A 116 5.52 3.74 -6.78
N TRP A 117 4.95 3.78 -5.59
CA TRP A 117 3.86 2.93 -5.13
C TRP A 117 2.67 3.78 -4.70
N ILE A 118 1.47 3.33 -5.10
CA ILE A 118 0.19 3.93 -4.71
C ILE A 118 -0.38 3.11 -3.57
N ALA A 119 -0.79 3.81 -2.51
CA ALA A 119 -1.39 3.21 -1.33
C ALA A 119 -2.88 3.56 -1.21
N ASP A 120 -3.69 2.54 -0.96
CA ASP A 120 -5.11 2.65 -0.72
C ASP A 120 -5.49 1.89 0.56
N LEU A 121 -6.47 2.43 1.27
CA LEU A 121 -7.20 1.71 2.29
C LEU A 121 -8.50 1.19 1.70
N GLN A 122 -8.81 -0.07 1.96
CA GLN A 122 -10.02 -0.74 1.48
C GLN A 122 -10.77 -1.32 2.68
N LEU A 123 -12.07 -1.11 2.71
CA LEU A 123 -13.01 -1.80 3.59
C LEU A 123 -13.74 -2.83 2.75
N VAL A 124 -13.68 -4.08 3.18
CA VAL A 124 -14.23 -5.21 2.41
C VAL A 124 -15.04 -6.13 3.31
N ARG A 125 -16.01 -6.81 2.73
CA ARG A 125 -16.82 -7.82 3.43
C ARG A 125 -15.95 -8.97 3.91
N CYS A 126 -16.29 -9.53 5.06
CA CYS A 126 -15.58 -10.66 5.65
C CYS A 126 -15.50 -11.84 4.65
N PRO A 127 -14.28 -12.35 4.38
CA PRO A 127 -14.07 -13.38 3.35
C PRO A 127 -14.58 -14.77 3.77
N VAL A 128 -14.92 -14.97 5.04
CA VAL A 128 -15.36 -16.26 5.59
C VAL A 128 -16.85 -16.50 5.34
N CYS A 129 -17.67 -15.46 5.49
CA CYS A 129 -19.12 -15.63 5.50
C CYS A 129 -19.77 -15.41 4.12
N ASP A 130 -19.22 -14.62 3.20
CA ASP A 130 -19.81 -14.25 1.88
C ASP A 130 -21.32 -13.86 1.90
N LEU A 131 -21.86 -13.64 3.09
CA LEU A 131 -23.25 -13.31 3.36
C LEU A 131 -23.36 -11.80 3.39
N ASN A 132 -24.31 -11.26 2.64
CA ASN A 132 -24.59 -9.81 2.62
C ASN A 132 -25.01 -9.26 3.98
N THR A 133 -25.43 -10.12 4.90
CA THR A 133 -25.87 -9.84 6.28
C THR A 133 -24.77 -10.02 7.32
N CYS A 134 -23.54 -10.35 6.90
CA CYS A 134 -22.42 -10.49 7.82
C CYS A 134 -21.88 -9.11 8.17
N ASP A 135 -21.98 -8.71 9.43
CA ASP A 135 -21.42 -7.44 9.94
C ASP A 135 -19.88 -7.44 9.97
N GLY A 136 -19.26 -8.58 9.68
CA GLY A 136 -17.81 -8.73 9.58
C GLY A 136 -17.23 -7.86 8.48
N THR A 137 -16.49 -6.82 8.87
CA THR A 137 -15.73 -5.95 7.98
C THR A 137 -14.24 -6.23 8.15
N MET A 138 -13.52 -6.34 7.03
CA MET A 138 -12.07 -6.51 6.99
C MET A 138 -11.44 -5.22 6.47
N GLN A 139 -10.41 -4.74 7.17
CA GLN A 139 -9.59 -3.63 6.70
C GLN A 139 -8.43 -4.17 5.87
N THR A 140 -8.14 -3.52 4.74
CA THR A 140 -7.00 -3.88 3.88
C THR A 140 -6.21 -2.66 3.47
N LEU A 141 -4.91 -2.63 3.79
CA LEU A 141 -3.95 -1.70 3.23
C LEU A 141 -3.34 -2.33 1.97
N ASP A 142 -3.64 -1.74 0.81
CA ASP A 142 -3.08 -2.14 -0.48
C ASP A 142 -2.03 -1.13 -0.93
N ALA A 143 -0.83 -1.61 -1.22
CA ALA A 143 0.22 -0.85 -1.91
C ALA A 143 0.53 -1.52 -3.25
N ARG A 144 0.55 -0.72 -4.33
CA ARG A 144 0.74 -1.22 -5.70
C ARG A 144 1.72 -0.34 -6.45
N HIS A 145 2.72 -0.96 -7.08
CA HIS A 145 3.65 -0.24 -7.93
C HIS A 145 2.90 0.43 -9.09
N ILE A 146 3.21 1.69 -9.40
CA ILE A 146 2.45 2.50 -10.38
C ILE A 146 2.36 1.85 -11.77
N GLU A 147 3.36 1.07 -12.15
CA GLU A 147 3.42 0.38 -13.44
C GLU A 147 2.55 -0.88 -13.50
N LEU A 148 2.15 -1.43 -12.35
CA LEU A 148 1.36 -2.67 -12.27
C LEU A 148 0.13 -2.63 -13.17
N PHE A 149 -0.56 -1.50 -13.19
CA PHE A 149 -1.82 -1.30 -13.90
C PHE A 149 -1.68 -1.38 -15.43
N LEU A 150 -0.47 -1.24 -15.95
CA LEU A 150 -0.15 -1.34 -17.37
C LEU A 150 0.36 -2.72 -17.77
N CYS A 151 0.68 -3.57 -16.81
CA CYS A 151 1.19 -4.92 -17.05
C CYS A 151 0.07 -5.87 -17.50
N GLU A 152 0.31 -6.61 -18.59
CA GLU A 152 -0.68 -7.54 -19.15
C GLU A 152 -1.07 -8.63 -18.14
N GLY A 153 -0.10 -9.20 -17.41
CA GLY A 153 -0.37 -10.26 -16.44
C GLY A 153 -1.27 -9.83 -15.27
N TYR A 154 -1.22 -8.55 -14.89
CA TYR A 154 -2.18 -7.99 -13.95
C TYR A 154 -3.56 -7.78 -14.60
N ARG A 155 -3.60 -7.21 -15.81
CA ARG A 155 -4.86 -6.87 -16.49
C ARG A 155 -5.66 -8.10 -16.90
N ASN A 156 -5.00 -9.19 -17.28
CA ASN A 156 -5.64 -10.43 -17.71
C ASN A 156 -5.96 -11.40 -16.56
N GLY A 157 -5.61 -11.07 -15.32
CA GLY A 157 -5.90 -11.91 -14.15
C GLY A 157 -4.87 -13.00 -13.86
N SER A 158 -3.79 -13.13 -14.63
CA SER A 158 -2.82 -14.23 -14.47
C SER A 158 -1.88 -14.08 -13.27
N TRP A 159 -1.72 -12.88 -12.72
CA TRP A 159 -0.95 -12.64 -11.49
C TRP A 159 -1.87 -12.59 -10.29
N ASP A 160 -1.52 -13.34 -9.24
CA ASP A 160 -2.30 -13.46 -8.01
C ASP A 160 -1.49 -13.15 -6.75
N TYR A 161 -2.21 -12.81 -5.69
CA TYR A 161 -1.62 -12.62 -4.37
C TYR A 161 -1.27 -13.97 -3.73
N GLN A 162 -0.07 -14.02 -3.15
CA GLN A 162 0.43 -15.15 -2.36
C GLN A 162 0.55 -14.72 -0.90
N LEU A 163 0.17 -15.60 0.02
CA LEU A 163 0.37 -15.38 1.46
C LEU A 163 1.88 -15.48 1.77
N VAL A 164 2.44 -14.42 2.34
CA VAL A 164 3.87 -14.32 2.69
C VAL A 164 4.11 -14.28 4.20
N GLY A 165 3.04 -14.07 4.98
CA GLY A 165 3.09 -14.14 6.43
C GLY A 165 1.70 -13.95 7.04
N SER A 166 1.55 -14.34 8.30
CA SER A 166 0.32 -14.13 9.06
C SER A 166 0.61 -14.09 10.55
N GLN A 167 -0.24 -13.39 11.30
CA GLN A 167 -0.15 -13.29 12.75
C GLN A 167 -1.54 -13.22 13.38
N ASP A 168 -1.74 -13.99 14.44
CA ASP A 168 -2.92 -13.89 15.29
C ASP A 168 -2.64 -13.01 16.50
N ILE A 169 -3.47 -12.00 16.71
CA ILE A 169 -3.56 -11.25 17.94
C ILE A 169 -4.73 -11.83 18.71
N LYS A 170 -4.47 -12.79 19.61
CA LYS A 170 -5.51 -13.54 20.37
C LYS A 170 -5.96 -12.82 21.64
N LYS A 171 -6.06 -11.49 21.56
CA LYS A 171 -6.50 -10.61 22.64
C LYS A 171 -7.13 -9.38 22.03
N ARG A 172 -7.97 -8.70 22.80
CA ARG A 172 -8.54 -7.40 22.43
C ARG A 172 -7.47 -6.49 21.82
N ALA A 173 -7.75 -6.03 20.60
CA ALA A 173 -6.96 -5.03 19.91
C ALA A 173 -7.65 -3.66 20.01
N ASP A 174 -6.91 -2.61 20.34
CA ASP A 174 -7.45 -1.24 20.37
C ASP A 174 -7.67 -0.66 18.97
N GLY A 175 -6.97 -1.19 17.97
CA GLY A 175 -7.05 -0.76 16.58
C GLY A 175 -6.55 -1.81 15.59
N ALA A 176 -7.08 -1.75 14.38
CA ALA A 176 -6.55 -2.43 13.20
C ALA A 176 -5.54 -1.48 12.53
N ALA A 177 -4.25 -1.72 12.75
CA ALA A 177 -3.17 -0.93 12.18
C ALA A 177 -2.31 -1.73 11.20
N GLY A 178 -1.90 -1.12 10.09
CA GLY A 178 -0.99 -1.74 9.13
C GLY A 178 -0.01 -0.71 8.59
N ALA A 179 1.25 -1.08 8.45
CA ALA A 179 2.28 -0.20 7.92
C ALA A 179 3.27 -0.94 7.02
N ILE A 180 3.77 -0.20 6.03
CA ILE A 180 4.73 -0.63 5.02
C ILE A 180 5.87 0.38 5.00
N PHE A 181 7.10 -0.09 5.10
CA PHE A 181 8.31 0.74 5.10
C PHE A 181 9.32 0.21 4.09
N ASP A 182 10.05 1.12 3.44
CA ASP A 182 11.36 0.80 2.87
C ASP A 182 12.38 0.61 4.01
N ILE A 183 13.03 -0.56 4.09
CA ILE A 183 13.99 -0.86 5.15
C ILE A 183 15.14 0.15 5.22
N LYS A 184 15.56 0.71 4.07
CA LYS A 184 16.68 1.65 3.98
C LYS A 184 16.37 2.97 4.67
N HIS A 185 15.09 3.34 4.75
CA HIS A 185 14.62 4.62 5.26
C HIS A 185 13.92 4.49 6.62
N LEU A 186 14.04 3.34 7.28
CA LEU A 186 13.34 3.07 8.55
C LEU A 186 13.78 4.02 9.68
N GLU A 187 15.05 4.40 9.69
CA GLU A 187 15.63 5.31 10.69
C GLU A 187 15.66 6.78 10.24
N ASP A 188 15.17 7.06 9.03
CA ASP A 188 15.15 8.42 8.49
C ASP A 188 14.12 9.30 9.20
N SER A 189 14.45 10.59 9.34
CA SER A 189 13.53 11.58 9.91
C SER A 189 12.25 11.74 9.07
N SER A 190 12.32 11.51 7.76
CA SER A 190 11.16 11.54 6.85
C SER A 190 10.12 10.48 7.21
N THR A 191 10.55 9.34 7.77
CA THR A 191 9.69 8.21 8.17
C THR A 191 9.14 8.37 9.59
N SER A 192 9.75 9.22 10.41
CA SER A 192 9.40 9.39 11.83
C SER A 192 7.94 9.74 12.10
N ALA A 193 7.28 10.47 11.18
CA ALA A 193 5.87 10.83 11.28
C ALA A 193 4.93 9.61 11.33
N VAL A 194 5.31 8.50 10.70
CA VAL A 194 4.55 7.24 10.78
C VAL A 194 4.61 6.64 12.19
N PHE A 195 5.77 6.75 12.86
CA PHE A 195 5.97 6.23 14.22
C PHE A 195 5.41 7.12 15.32
N ASP A 196 5.26 8.42 15.08
CA ASP A 196 4.52 9.32 15.98
C ASP A 196 3.01 9.11 15.83
N TYR A 197 2.57 7.85 15.98
CA TYR A 197 1.22 7.42 15.62
C TYR A 197 0.14 8.17 16.40
N LYS A 198 0.42 8.52 17.66
CA LYS A 198 -0.50 9.29 18.52
C LYS A 198 -0.83 10.68 17.95
N SER A 199 0.01 11.24 17.08
CA SER A 199 -0.22 12.55 16.45
C SER A 199 -1.30 12.52 15.35
N TRP A 200 -1.57 11.35 14.75
CA TRP A 200 -2.42 11.26 13.57
C TRP A 200 -3.54 10.21 13.65
N ILE A 201 -3.46 9.23 14.57
CA ILE A 201 -4.57 8.30 14.77
C ILE A 201 -5.80 9.00 15.35
N GLY A 202 -6.97 8.40 15.13
CA GLY A 202 -8.22 8.86 15.72
C GLY A 202 -8.17 8.79 17.24
N ARG A 203 -8.95 9.65 17.91
CA ARG A 203 -9.22 9.51 19.35
C ARG A 203 -9.91 8.17 19.62
N SER A 204 -9.89 7.68 20.85
CA SER A 204 -10.39 6.34 21.21
C SER A 204 -11.86 6.06 20.84
N ASN A 205 -12.66 7.09 20.59
CA ASN A 205 -14.06 7.02 20.17
C ASN A 205 -14.27 7.42 18.68
N ASP A 206 -13.20 7.68 17.94
CA ASP A 206 -13.22 7.91 16.50
C ASP A 206 -12.90 6.59 15.79
N TRP A 207 -13.94 5.99 15.21
CA TRP A 207 -13.84 4.74 14.44
C TRP A 207 -13.57 4.99 12.96
N GLN A 208 -13.36 6.24 12.53
CA GLN A 208 -12.98 6.50 11.15
C GLN A 208 -11.53 6.09 10.92
N PRO A 209 -11.25 5.44 9.77
CA PRO A 209 -9.88 5.12 9.40
C PRO A 209 -9.04 6.39 9.27
N LYS A 210 -7.83 6.34 9.83
CA LYS A 210 -6.79 7.35 9.60
C LYS A 210 -5.63 6.73 8.85
N ALA A 211 -4.91 7.55 8.10
CA ALA A 211 -3.73 7.15 7.40
C ALA A 211 -2.62 8.20 7.53
N MET A 212 -1.38 7.74 7.46
CA MET A 212 -0.19 8.57 7.40
C MET A 212 0.66 8.11 6.24
N ILE A 213 1.22 9.07 5.50
CA ILE A 213 2.12 8.79 4.40
C ILE A 213 3.38 9.65 4.52
N ALA A 214 4.50 9.01 4.31
CA ALA A 214 5.82 9.60 4.20
C ALA A 214 6.42 9.22 2.84
N PHE A 215 7.55 9.82 2.46
CA PHE A 215 8.18 9.53 1.17
C PHE A 215 8.53 8.05 0.97
N HIS A 216 8.81 7.32 2.05
CA HIS A 216 9.26 5.92 2.01
C HIS A 216 8.48 4.99 2.93
N ALA A 217 7.30 5.44 3.39
CA ALA A 217 6.47 4.66 4.28
C ALA A 217 4.99 5.05 4.19
N VAL A 218 4.12 4.10 4.48
CA VAL A 218 2.68 4.34 4.60
C VAL A 218 2.11 3.53 5.76
N ALA A 219 1.13 4.10 6.45
CA ALA A 219 0.43 3.43 7.53
C ALA A 219 -1.05 3.79 7.56
N VAL A 220 -1.84 2.87 8.12
CA VAL A 220 -3.25 3.06 8.43
C VAL A 220 -3.56 2.61 9.84
N ASN A 221 -4.59 3.19 10.43
CA ASN A 221 -5.15 2.76 11.70
C ASN A 221 -6.66 3.03 11.74
N THR A 222 -7.43 2.03 12.14
CA THR A 222 -8.83 2.18 12.52
C THR A 222 -9.01 1.70 13.95
N ASN A 223 -9.53 2.56 14.82
CA ASN A 223 -9.82 2.17 16.20
C ASN A 223 -10.99 1.18 16.20
N LEU A 224 -10.86 0.13 17.02
CA LEU A 224 -11.83 -0.96 17.06
C LEU A 224 -12.72 -0.84 18.30
N GLN A 225 -13.94 -1.35 18.15
CA GLN A 225 -14.79 -1.64 19.30
C GLN A 225 -14.27 -2.88 20.04
N GLU A 226 -14.95 -3.31 21.10
CA GLU A 226 -14.61 -4.53 21.81
C GLU A 226 -14.58 -5.74 20.86
N ASN A 227 -13.50 -6.54 20.96
CA ASN A 227 -13.22 -7.65 20.06
C ASN A 227 -12.40 -8.73 20.75
N GLU A 228 -12.43 -9.94 20.19
CA GLU A 228 -11.65 -11.09 20.68
C GLU A 228 -10.22 -11.10 20.13
N GLY A 229 -9.97 -10.30 19.10
CA GLY A 229 -8.65 -10.09 18.53
C GLY A 229 -8.66 -9.86 17.04
N LEU A 230 -7.48 -10.03 16.42
CA LEU A 230 -7.28 -9.82 14.99
C LEU A 230 -6.49 -10.96 14.36
N HIS A 231 -6.93 -11.38 13.18
CA HIS A 231 -6.16 -12.16 12.24
C HIS A 231 -5.54 -11.23 11.19
N VAL A 232 -4.22 -11.13 11.19
CA VAL A 232 -3.48 -10.32 10.23
C VAL A 232 -2.82 -11.23 9.20
N LYS A 233 -2.98 -10.89 7.91
CA LYS A 233 -2.28 -11.57 6.82
C LYS A 233 -1.53 -10.55 5.97
N TYR A 234 -0.32 -10.95 5.56
CA TYR A 234 0.50 -10.24 4.61
C TYR A 234 0.49 -11.02 3.30
N HIS A 235 0.14 -10.36 2.21
CA HIS A 235 0.20 -10.94 0.87
C HIS A 235 1.07 -10.10 -0.06
N ALA A 236 1.67 -10.77 -1.04
CA ALA A 236 2.45 -10.15 -2.09
C ALA A 236 2.03 -10.69 -3.45
N MET A 237 2.04 -9.84 -4.48
CA MET A 237 1.89 -10.24 -5.89
C MET A 237 3.21 -9.98 -6.61
N ARG A 238 3.66 -10.97 -7.38
CA ARG A 238 4.89 -10.89 -8.19
C ARG A 238 4.60 -10.72 -9.67
N ALA A 239 5.49 -10.05 -10.38
CA ALA A 239 5.42 -9.89 -11.83
C ALA A 239 5.80 -11.19 -12.55
N GLY A 240 4.83 -12.12 -12.65
CA GLY A 240 5.05 -13.47 -13.16
C GLY A 240 5.73 -14.37 -12.13
N THR A 241 6.16 -15.56 -12.58
CA THR A 241 6.90 -16.52 -11.75
C THR A 241 8.28 -15.96 -11.42
N ASP A 242 8.61 -15.88 -10.13
CA ASP A 242 9.89 -15.36 -9.60
C ASP A 242 10.21 -13.89 -9.89
N GLY A 243 9.25 -13.11 -10.41
CA GLY A 243 9.42 -11.69 -10.64
C GLY A 243 9.50 -10.83 -9.37
N GLU A 244 9.77 -9.55 -9.58
CA GLU A 244 9.73 -8.53 -8.53
C GLU A 244 8.32 -8.46 -7.89
N VAL A 245 8.26 -8.17 -6.58
CA VAL A 245 7.00 -7.85 -5.91
C VAL A 245 6.51 -6.50 -6.43
N VAL A 246 5.29 -6.50 -6.95
CA VAL A 246 4.63 -5.34 -7.58
C VAL A 246 3.33 -4.94 -6.89
N SER A 247 2.84 -5.77 -5.96
CA SER A 247 1.80 -5.36 -5.01
C SER A 247 1.99 -6.03 -3.66
N ILE A 248 1.64 -5.31 -2.61
CA ILE A 248 1.66 -5.73 -1.22
C ILE A 248 0.27 -5.46 -0.63
N ARG A 249 -0.22 -6.39 0.18
CA ARG A 249 -1.52 -6.30 0.84
C ARG A 249 -1.40 -6.71 2.30
N ILE A 250 -1.84 -5.85 3.21
CA ILE A 250 -1.99 -6.18 4.64
C ILE A 250 -3.48 -6.21 4.95
N SER A 251 -4.01 -7.38 5.27
CA SER A 251 -5.43 -7.55 5.62
C SER A 251 -5.58 -7.86 7.10
N GLN A 252 -6.57 -7.25 7.74
CA GLN A 252 -6.86 -7.38 9.16
C GLN A 252 -8.33 -7.71 9.35
N GLN A 253 -8.58 -8.89 9.90
CA GLN A 253 -9.92 -9.42 10.14
C GLN A 253 -10.11 -9.60 11.65
N LEU A 254 -11.29 -9.26 12.17
CA LEU A 254 -11.64 -9.58 13.56
C LEU A 254 -11.71 -11.10 13.75
N LEU A 255 -11.19 -11.58 14.88
CA LEU A 255 -11.36 -12.96 15.34
C LEU A 255 -12.76 -13.17 15.92
#